data_AF-A0A3Q9FB87-F1
#
_entry.id   AF-A0A3Q9FB87-F1
#
_cell.length_a   1.000
_cell.length_b   1.000
_cell.length_c   1.000
_cell.angle_alpha   90.00
_cell.angle_beta   90.00
_cell.angle_gamma   90.00
#
_symmetry.space_group_name_H-M   'P 1'
#
loop_
_entity.id
_entity.type
_entity.pdbx_description
1 polymer ?
#
loop_
_entity_poly.entity_id
_entity_poly.type
_entity_poly.pdbx_seq_one_letter_code
_entity_poly.pdbx_strand_id
1 'polypeptide(L)' 'MVDTYFSYGDGGSDQTLWSFHALFVGGIDGRSVKIVATNGNCTIANNANIQTNTGGRVVMASGHVLTFTFDATLNKWCGG' A
#
# COMPACT_ATOMS: atom_id res chain seq x y z
N MET A 1 -2.50 -13.49 -12.88
CA MET A 1 -2.32 -12.56 -11.75
C MET A 1 -0.83 -12.37 -11.63
N VAL A 2 -0.32 -11.15 -11.83
CA VAL A 2 1.10 -10.86 -11.64
C VAL A 2 1.21 -10.29 -10.23
N ASP A 3 1.83 -11.05 -9.34
CA ASP A 3 2.14 -10.59 -8.00
C ASP A 3 3.41 -9.74 -8.09
N THR A 4 3.28 -8.43 -7.91
CA THR A 4 4.44 -7.53 -7.87
C THR A 4 5.01 -7.54 -6.45
N TYR A 5 6.14 -8.22 -6.27
CA TYR A 5 6.88 -8.22 -5.01
C TYR A 5 7.99 -7.16 -5.05
N PHE A 6 7.98 -6.26 -4.08
CA PHE A 6 9.09 -5.36 -3.82
C PHE A 6 9.81 -5.86 -2.57
N SER A 7 11.05 -6.32 -2.70
CA SER A 7 11.91 -6.71 -1.58
C SER A 7 13.26 -6.00 -1.69
N TYR A 8 13.76 -5.47 -0.58
CA TYR A 8 15.17 -5.10 -0.43
C TYR A 8 15.75 -5.84 0.79
N GLY A 9 17.05 -6.13 0.75
CA GLY A 9 17.75 -6.92 1.77
C GLY A 9 18.28 -6.04 2.90
N ASP A 10 17.96 -6.40 4.14
CA ASP A 10 18.48 -5.74 5.34
C ASP A 10 19.88 -6.27 5.69
N GLY A 11 20.86 -5.37 5.69
CA GLY A 11 22.25 -5.68 6.02
C GLY A 11 22.84 -4.86 7.18
N GLY A 12 22.04 -4.21 8.04
CA GLY A 12 22.60 -3.40 9.13
C GLY A 12 21.59 -2.90 10.16
N SER A 13 22.07 -2.67 11.38
CA SER A 13 21.34 -2.32 12.61
C SER A 13 20.67 -0.93 12.63
N ASP A 14 20.72 -0.17 11.53
CA ASP A 14 20.10 1.15 11.42
C ASP A 14 18.78 1.07 10.66
N GLN A 15 17.73 0.62 11.38
CA GLN A 15 16.33 0.62 10.93
C GLN A 15 15.80 2.06 10.83
N THR A 16 16.34 2.85 9.89
CA THR A 16 15.87 4.20 9.62
C THR A 16 14.57 4.13 8.82
N LEU A 17 13.49 4.59 9.45
CA LEU A 17 12.13 4.83 8.90
C LEU A 17 12.00 4.55 7.40
N TRP A 18 11.56 3.34 7.07
CA TRP A 18 11.39 2.91 5.69
C TRP A 18 10.16 3.56 5.06
N SER A 19 10.34 4.24 3.94
CA SER A 19 9.23 4.69 3.10
C SER A 19 9.34 4.05 1.73
N PHE A 20 8.30 3.33 1.33
CA PHE A 20 8.10 3.01 -0.08
C PHE A 20 6.96 3.87 -0.61
N HIS A 21 7.12 4.36 -1.83
CA HIS A 21 6.06 5.03 -2.57
C HIS A 21 5.58 4.08 -3.67
N ALA A 22 4.38 3.55 -3.49
CA ALA A 22 3.66 2.84 -4.55
C ALA A 22 2.59 3.78 -5.11
N LEU A 23 2.64 4.02 -6.42
CA LEU A 23 1.58 4.69 -7.15
C LEU A 23 0.77 3.65 -7.91
N PHE A 24 -0.47 3.44 -7.51
CA PHE A 24 -1.41 2.62 -8.27
C PHE A 24 -2.10 3.51 -9.32
N VAL A 25 -1.95 3.18 -10.60
CA VAL A 25 -2.57 3.91 -11.72
C VAL A 25 -3.43 2.96 -12.52
N GLY A 26 -4.72 3.26 -12.62
CA GLY A 26 -5.71 2.37 -13.22
C GLY A 26 -5.84 1.05 -12.45
N GLY A 27 -6.67 0.16 -12.99
CA GLY A 27 -6.93 -1.15 -12.41
C GLY A 27 -8.02 -1.90 -13.18
N ILE A 28 -8.19 -3.17 -12.83
CA ILE A 28 -9.32 -3.97 -13.31
C ILE A 28 -10.33 -3.99 -12.17
N ASP A 29 -11.58 -3.64 -12.47
CA ASP A 29 -12.64 -3.56 -11.48
C ASP A 29 -12.74 -4.83 -10.63
N GLY A 30 -12.85 -4.65 -9.32
CA GLY A 30 -12.90 -5.74 -8.34
C GLY A 30 -11.58 -6.50 -8.13
N ARG A 31 -10.46 -6.12 -8.76
CA ARG A 31 -9.15 -6.71 -8.46
C ARG A 31 -8.49 -6.02 -7.28
N SER A 32 -7.78 -6.80 -6.49
CA SER A 32 -7.16 -6.33 -5.25
C SER A 32 -5.64 -6.40 -5.30
N VAL A 33 -5.01 -5.46 -4.59
CA VAL A 33 -3.59 -5.49 -4.24
C VAL A 33 -3.47 -5.61 -2.73
N LYS A 34 -2.54 -6.45 -2.28
CA LYS A 34 -2.21 -6.65 -0.88
C LYS A 34 -0.85 -6.03 -0.59
N ILE A 35 -0.81 -5.18 0.43
CA ILE A 35 0.40 -4.54 0.94
C ILE A 35 0.68 -5.15 2.31
N VAL A 36 1.93 -5.55 2.55
CA VAL A 36 2.37 -6.12 3.82
C VAL A 36 3.57 -5.31 4.31
N ALA A 37 3.47 -4.74 5.51
CA ALA A 37 4.60 -4.10 6.16
C ALA A 37 5.41 -5.16 6.90
N THR A 38 6.58 -5.53 6.39
CA THR A 38 7.43 -6.57 7.00
C THR A 38 8.39 -5.97 8.03
N ASN A 39 9.13 -4.91 7.68
CA ASN A 39 10.10 -4.26 8.56
C ASN A 39 9.88 -2.75 8.63
N GLY A 40 9.61 -2.25 9.84
CA GLY A 40 9.34 -0.83 10.11
C GLY A 40 7.93 -0.35 9.74
N ASN A 41 7.65 0.91 10.10
CA ASN A 41 6.37 1.54 9.77
C ASN A 41 6.40 2.00 8.31
N CYS A 42 5.38 1.65 7.52
CA CYS A 42 5.17 2.26 6.22
C CYS A 42 3.97 3.21 6.27
N THR A 43 3.93 4.16 5.34
CA THR A 43 2.84 5.13 5.34
C THR A 43 2.27 5.33 3.95
N ILE A 44 0.97 5.06 3.82
CA ILE A 44 0.21 5.19 2.58
C ILE A 44 -0.51 6.54 2.57
N ALA A 45 -0.23 7.34 1.55
CA ALA A 45 -0.92 8.60 1.33
C ALA A 45 -2.27 8.36 0.62
N ASN A 46 -3.36 8.85 1.22
CA ASN A 46 -4.64 8.98 0.53
C ASN A 46 -4.54 10.13 -0.48
N ASN A 47 -4.90 9.88 -1.74
CA ASN A 47 -4.78 10.87 -2.82
C ASN A 47 -5.71 10.52 -4.01
N ALA A 48 -5.49 11.14 -5.17
CA ALA A 48 -6.33 10.99 -6.36
C ALA A 48 -6.65 9.54 -6.75
N ASN A 49 -5.70 8.61 -6.61
CA ASN A 49 -5.87 7.21 -7.05
C ASN A 49 -6.10 6.20 -5.92
N ILE A 50 -5.97 6.61 -4.65
CA ILE A 50 -6.12 5.74 -3.47
C ILE A 50 -7.07 6.40 -2.49
N GLN A 51 -8.14 5.71 -2.11
CA GLN A 51 -9.10 6.16 -1.11
C GLN A 51 -9.10 5.19 0.08
N THR A 52 -8.52 5.65 1.20
CA THR A 52 -8.48 4.92 2.47
C THR A 52 -9.79 5.11 3.24
N ASN A 53 -10.15 4.16 4.11
CA ASN A 53 -11.40 4.23 4.89
C ASN A 53 -11.44 5.43 5.83
N THR A 54 -10.28 5.89 6.29
CA THR A 54 -10.16 7.01 7.23
C THR A 54 -10.17 8.38 6.54
N GLY A 55 -10.09 8.43 5.20
CA GLY A 55 -9.91 9.69 4.45
C GLY A 55 -8.53 10.34 4.63
N GLY A 56 -7.70 9.82 5.54
CA GLY A 56 -6.38 10.34 5.88
C GLY A 56 -5.26 9.39 5.50
N ARG A 57 -4.03 9.82 5.80
CA ARG A 57 -2.82 9.01 5.63
C ARG A 57 -2.88 7.79 6.55
N VAL A 58 -2.57 6.60 6.04
CA VAL A 58 -2.58 5.36 6.82
C VAL A 58 -1.16 4.97 7.18
N VAL A 59 -0.91 4.77 8.48
CA VAL A 59 0.37 4.25 8.99
C VAL A 59 0.20 2.75 9.24
N MET A 60 1.00 1.93 8.58
CA MET A 60 1.08 0.49 8.82
C MET A 60 2.29 0.21 9.72
N ALA A 61 2.07 -0.45 10.85
CA ALA A 61 3.17 -0.99 11.65
C ALA A 61 3.69 -2.31 11.04
N SER A 62 4.88 -2.74 11.43
CA SER A 62 5.39 -4.08 11.07
C SER A 62 4.36 -5.17 11.43
N GLY A 63 4.14 -6.11 10.50
CA GLY A 63 3.12 -7.14 10.58
C GLY A 63 1.74 -6.73 10.06
N HIS A 64 1.47 -5.43 9.83
CA HIS A 64 0.19 -5.01 9.26
C HIS A 64 0.04 -5.42 7.79
N VAL A 65 -1.20 -5.72 7.44
CA VAL A 65 -1.63 -6.05 6.09
C VAL A 65 -2.77 -5.11 5.71
N LEU A 66 -2.65 -4.46 4.55
CA LEU A 66 -3.76 -3.71 3.95
C LEU A 66 -4.10 -4.28 2.59
N THR A 67 -5.38 -4.29 2.28
CA THR A 67 -5.90 -4.70 0.98
C THR A 67 -6.68 -3.54 0.38
N PHE A 68 -6.33 -3.17 -0.85
CA PHE A 68 -7.08 -2.22 -1.65
C PHE A 68 -7.70 -2.96 -2.83
N THR A 69 -8.95 -2.65 -3.15
CA THR A 69 -9.67 -3.17 -4.31
C THR A 69 -9.96 -2.02 -5.26
N PHE A 70 -9.69 -2.22 -6.55
CA PHE A 70 -10.01 -1.20 -7.55
C PHE A 70 -11.51 -1.12 -7.79
N ASP A 71 -12.05 0.09 -7.66
CA ASP A 71 -13.42 0.46 -8.01
C ASP A 71 -13.37 1.31 -9.29
N ALA A 72 -13.86 0.75 -10.40
CA ALA A 72 -13.87 1.43 -11.69
C ALA A 72 -14.89 2.57 -11.76
N THR A 73 -15.92 2.58 -10.91
CA THR A 73 -16.90 3.67 -10.81
C THR A 73 -16.26 4.91 -10.22
N LEU A 74 -15.43 4.71 -9.19
CA LEU A 74 -14.67 5.79 -8.56
C LEU A 74 -13.35 6.08 -9.27
N ASN A 75 -12.89 5.16 -10.14
CA ASN A 75 -11.56 5.14 -10.74
C ASN A 75 -10.46 5.21 -9.67
N LYS A 76 -10.61 4.45 -8.59
CA LYS A 76 -9.74 4.49 -7.41
C LYS A 76 -9.51 3.11 -6.80
N TRP A 77 -8.39 2.99 -6.11
CA TRP A 77 -8.11 1.87 -5.21
C TRP A 77 -8.70 2.18 -3.83
N CYS A 78 -9.73 1.43 -3.44
CA CYS A 78 -10.51 1.65 -2.22
C CYS A 78 -10.24 0.55 -1.20
N GLY A 79 -10.16 0.93 0.07
CA GLY A 79 -9.95 0.00 1.17
C GLY A 79 -8.84 0.44 2.11
N GLY A 80 -8.50 -0.41 3.06
CA GLY A 80 -7.58 -0.09 4.16
C GLY A 80 -8.24 0.72 5.27
#